data_AF-X1DTV7-F1
#
_entry.id   AF-X1DTV7-F1
#
_cell.length_a   1.000
_cell.length_b   1.000
_cell.length_c   1.000
_cell.angle_alpha   90.00
_cell.angle_beta   90.00
_cell.angle_gamma   90.00
#
_symmetry.space_group_name_H-M   'P 1'
#
loop_
_entity.id
_entity.type
_entity.pdbx_description
1 polymer ?
#
loop_
_entity_poly.entity_id
_entity_poly.type
_entity_poly.pdbx_seq_one_letter_code
_entity_poly.pdbx_strand_id
1 'polypeptide(L)' 'MDINIRELRTRKDLKTFIYLPEKIHANHHNWVHPIYMNEWKYFNPEKNKAFSYSDTVILLAFCGEKV' A
#
# COMPACT_ATOMS: atom_id res chain seq x y z
N MET A 1 -11.28 12.63 16.72
CA MET A 1 -10.28 12.25 15.71
C MET A 1 -10.84 11.02 15.03
N ASP A 2 -11.43 11.19 13.85
CA ASP A 2 -12.15 10.11 13.16
C ASP A 2 -11.19 9.40 12.20
N ILE A 3 -11.06 8.09 12.36
CA ILE A 3 -10.23 7.26 11.50
C ILE A 3 -11.18 6.47 10.60
N ASN A 4 -11.10 6.72 9.30
CA ASN A 4 -11.89 6.02 8.30
C ASN A 4 -11.03 4.97 7.61
N ILE A 5 -11.37 3.69 7.78
CA ILE A 5 -10.67 2.58 7.13
C ILE A 5 -11.34 2.32 5.77
N ARG A 6 -10.56 2.34 4.70
CA ARG A 6 -11.04 2.14 3.33
C ARG A 6 -10.30 1.00 2.66
N GLU A 7 -11.04 0.11 2.03
CA GLU A 7 -10.48 -0.88 1.12
C GLU A 7 -9.99 -0.22 -0.16
N LEU A 8 -8.85 -0.67 -0.67
CA LEU A 8 -8.31 -0.23 -1.96
C LEU A 8 -9.25 -0.65 -3.09
N ARG A 9 -9.62 0.30 -3.96
CA ARG A 9 -10.49 0.02 -5.13
C ARG A 9 -9.82 0.35 -6.46
N THR A 10 -8.80 1.19 -6.42
CA THR A 10 -8.17 1.73 -7.64
C THR A 10 -6.67 1.53 -7.63
N ARG A 11 -6.07 1.60 -8.83
CA ARG A 11 -4.61 1.63 -8.99
C ARG A 11 -3.97 2.84 -8.28
N LYS A 12 -4.71 3.94 -8.11
CA LYS A 12 -4.24 5.11 -7.35
C LYS A 12 -4.12 4.76 -5.87
N ASP A 13 -5.08 4.02 -5.32
CA ASP A 13 -5.04 3.58 -3.93
C ASP A 13 -3.87 2.61 -3.69
N LEU A 14 -3.62 1.69 -4.63
CA LEU A 14 -2.46 0.80 -4.57
C LEU A 14 -1.14 1.58 -4.63
N LYS A 15 -1.04 2.61 -5.47
CA LYS A 15 0.11 3.52 -5.46
C LYS A 15 0.25 4.18 -4.09
N THR A 16 -0.82 4.71 -3.53
CA THR A 16 -0.80 5.33 -2.21
C THR A 16 -0.30 4.36 -1.16
N PHE A 17 -0.76 3.11 -1.19
CA PHE A 17 -0.32 2.04 -0.28
C PHE A 17 1.16 1.71 -0.43
N ILE A 18 1.65 1.47 -1.66
CA ILE A 18 3.05 1.14 -1.93
C ILE A 18 4.02 2.25 -1.47
N TYR A 19 3.61 3.52 -1.59
CA TYR A 19 4.43 4.67 -1.24
C TYR A 19 4.17 5.20 0.18
N LEU A 20 3.23 4.63 0.93
CA LEU A 20 2.95 5.05 2.30
C LEU A 20 4.14 4.83 3.25
N PRO A 21 4.86 3.69 3.21
CA PRO A 21 6.02 3.46 4.08
C PRO A 21 7.07 4.57 3.98
N GLU A 22 7.27 5.13 2.79
CA GLU A 22 8.19 6.26 2.58
C GLU A 22 7.83 7.49 3.40
N LYS A 23 6.54 7.82 3.47
CA LYS A 23 6.07 8.96 4.23
C LYS A 23 6.18 8.72 5.73
N ILE A 24 5.91 7.49 6.17
CA ILE A 24 5.98 7.09 7.59
C ILE A 24 7.44 7.10 8.08
N HIS A 25 8.35 6.63 7.24
CA HIS A 25 9.76 6.44 7.58
C HIS A 25 10.67 7.58 7.10
N ALA A 26 10.12 8.72 6.67
CA ALA A 26 10.91 9.84 6.15
C ALA A 26 12.03 10.33 7.09
N ASN A 27 11.87 10.16 8.41
CA ASN A 27 12.85 10.55 9.43
C ASN A 27 13.64 9.36 10.02
N HIS A 28 13.49 8.15 9.48
CA HIS A 28 14.26 6.97 9.92
C HIS A 28 15.57 6.87 9.15
N HIS A 29 16.69 7.14 9.84
CA HIS A 29 18.03 7.19 9.24
C HIS A 29 18.43 5.92 8.46
N ASN A 30 18.01 4.75 8.94
CA ASN A 30 18.35 3.45 8.35
C ASN A 30 17.24 2.87 7.46
N TRP A 31 16.22 3.66 7.14
CA TRP A 31 15.14 3.18 6.28
C TRP A 31 15.57 3.22 4.82
N VAL A 32 15.36 2.09 4.13
CA VAL A 32 15.71 1.92 2.73
C VAL A 32 14.42 1.79 1.95
N HIS A 33 14.29 2.57 0.88
CA HIS A 33 13.16 2.46 -0.03
C HIS A 33 13.11 1.05 -0.64
N PRO A 34 11.90 0.47 -0.77
CA PRO A 34 11.75 -0.78 -1.49
C PRO A 34 12.06 -0.56 -2.98
N ILE A 35 12.38 -1.63 -3.68
CA ILE A 35 12.43 -1.59 -5.15
C ILE A 35 10.98 -1.51 -5.64
N TYR A 36 10.49 -0.29 -5.91
CA TYR A 36 9.08 -0.06 -6.25
C TYR A 36 8.55 -0.93 -7.40
N MET A 37 9.38 -1.21 -8.41
CA MET A 37 8.98 -2.11 -9.51
C MET A 37 8.62 -3.51 -9.00
N ASN A 38 9.32 -4.01 -7.97
CA ASN A 38 9.02 -5.31 -7.37
C ASN A 38 7.75 -5.23 -6.53
N GLU A 39 7.52 -4.15 -5.77
CA GLU A 39 6.26 -3.95 -5.03
C GLU A 39 5.05 -3.97 -5.98
N TRP A 40 5.12 -3.26 -7.10
CA TRP A 40 4.07 -3.26 -8.12
C TRP A 40 3.81 -4.66 -8.70
N LYS A 41 4.83 -5.50 -8.84
CA LYS A 41 4.68 -6.90 -9.29
C LYS A 41 4.11 -7.78 -8.18
N TYR A 42 4.52 -7.56 -6.94
CA TYR A 42 4.10 -8.33 -5.78
C TYR A 42 2.59 -8.22 -5.55
N PHE A 43 2.03 -7.00 -5.63
CA PHE A 43 0.60 -6.76 -5.44
C PHE A 43 -0.25 -6.94 -6.71
N ASN A 44 0.34 -7.36 -7.83
CA ASN A 44 -0.42 -7.65 -9.05
C ASN A 44 -0.87 -9.11 -9.07
N PRO A 45 -2.19 -9.42 -9.05
CA PRO A 45 -2.69 -10.80 -9.06
C PRO A 45 -2.29 -11.61 -10.31
N GLU A 46 -2.03 -10.96 -11.44
CA GLU A 46 -1.55 -11.62 -12.66
C GLU A 46 -0.09 -12.09 -12.54
N LYS A 47 0.69 -11.46 -11.67
CA LYS A 47 2.12 -11.74 -11.47
C LYS A 47 2.37 -12.56 -10.21
N ASN A 48 1.58 -12.32 -9.16
CA ASN A 48 1.64 -13.03 -7.91
C ASN A 48 0.36 -13.84 -7.70
N LYS A 49 0.44 -15.14 -7.98
CA LYS A 49 -0.70 -16.06 -7.87
C LYS A 49 -1.28 -16.12 -6.47
N ALA A 50 -0.51 -15.80 -5.42
CA ALA A 50 -1.04 -15.74 -4.05
C ALA A 50 -2.26 -14.81 -3.95
N PHE A 51 -2.20 -13.65 -4.61
CA PHE A 51 -3.32 -12.72 -4.70
C PHE A 51 -4.43 -13.15 -5.67
N SER A 52 -4.22 -14.21 -6.46
CA SER A 52 -5.24 -14.73 -7.38
C SER A 52 -6.08 -15.85 -6.77
N TYR A 53 -5.51 -16.70 -5.90
CA TYR A 53 -6.23 -17.82 -5.28
C TYR A 53 -6.61 -17.57 -3.82
N SER A 54 -6.03 -16.56 -3.17
CA SER A 54 -6.35 -16.21 -1.78
C SER A 54 -7.24 -14.98 -1.71
N ASP A 55 -8.33 -15.07 -0.96
CA ASP A 55 -9.14 -13.91 -0.60
C ASP A 55 -8.27 -12.92 0.18
N THR A 56 -8.12 -11.71 -0.37
CA THR A 56 -7.21 -10.70 0.18
C THR A 56 -7.92 -9.36 0.27
N VAL A 57 -7.82 -8.71 1.43
CA VAL A 57 -8.26 -7.33 1.62
C VAL A 57 -7.05 -6.46 1.91
N ILE A 58 -6.95 -5.32 1.21
CA ILE A 58 -5.91 -4.32 1.46
C ILE A 58 -6.61 -3.05 1.91
N LEU A 59 -6.16 -2.47 3.02
CA LEU A 59 -6.83 -1.36 3.70
C LEU A 59 -5.89 -0.18 3.88
N LEU A 60 -6.42 1.04 3.76
CA LEU A 60 -5.76 2.28 4.16
C LEU A 60 -6.61 2.97 5.24
N ALA A 61 -5.94 3.47 6.28
CA ALA A 61 -6.57 4.28 7.31
C ALA A 61 -6.43 5.77 6.96
N PHE A 62 -7.51 6.53 7.03
CA PHE A 62 -7.54 7.96 6.74
C PHE A 62 -7.94 8.74 8.00
N CYS A 63 -7.17 9.77 8.32
CA CYS A 63 -7.54 10.80 9.27
C CYS A 63 -7.96 12.06 8.48
N GLY A 64 -9.26 12.21 8.25
CA GLY A 64 -9.77 13.20 7.29
C GLY A 64 -9.40 12.83 5.85
N GLU A 65 -8.70 13.73 5.15
CA GLU A 65 -8.21 13.47 3.78
C GLU A 65 -6.80 12.87 3.74
N LYS A 66 -6.12 12.83 4.89
CA LYS A 66 -4.74 12.35 4.99
C LYS A 66 -4.73 10.85 5.29
N VAL A 67 -3.92 10.14 4.51
CA VAL A 67 -3.49 8.76 4.76
C VAL A 67 -2.21 8.74 5.58
#